data_AF-A0A4Q8M545-F1
#
_entry.id   AF-A0A4Q8M545-F1
#
_cell.length_a   1.000
_cell.length_b   1.000
_cell.length_c   1.000
_cell.angle_alpha   90.00
_cell.angle_beta   90.00
_cell.angle_gamma   90.00
#
_symmetry.space_group_name_H-M   'P 1'
#
loop_
_entity.id
_entity.type
_entity.pdbx_description
1 polymer ?
#
loop_
_entity_poly.entity_id
_entity_poly.type
_entity_poly.pdbx_seq_one_letter_code
_entity_poly.pdbx_strand_id
1 'polypeptide(L)'
;MNHNNSYLLPNFYFILALLCLASCKRDVSEAPHLSLSDVASIEAHLGPLPEGGPIEKYVRYYSGRFEDGEYVVTGVFLREGPSGIRLVSYDKLPVVFDGGCSVVTLKYELNTRVVKYIRCNGVA
;
A
#
# COMPACT_ATOMS: atom_id res chain seq x y z
N MET A 1 -7.93 -75.39 -22.13
CA MET A 1 -6.81 -74.43 -22.09
C MET A 1 -7.02 -73.40 -23.18
N ASN A 2 -7.59 -72.24 -22.86
CA ASN A 2 -7.00 -70.95 -23.24
C ASN A 2 -7.77 -69.82 -22.56
N HIS A 3 -6.98 -68.95 -21.97
CA HIS A 3 -7.31 -67.88 -21.05
C HIS A 3 -7.72 -66.59 -21.76
N ASN A 4 -8.58 -65.83 -21.06
CA ASN A 4 -8.62 -64.37 -20.89
C ASN A 4 -8.69 -63.48 -22.15
N ASN A 5 -9.63 -62.52 -22.17
CA ASN A 5 -9.27 -61.14 -21.82
C ASN A 5 -10.46 -60.19 -21.65
N SER A 6 -10.30 -59.38 -20.61
CA SER A 6 -11.21 -58.39 -20.06
C SER A 6 -11.03 -57.04 -20.76
N TYR A 7 -12.11 -56.33 -21.06
CA TYR A 7 -12.09 -54.88 -21.25
C TYR A 7 -13.38 -54.27 -20.70
N LEU A 8 -13.44 -54.19 -19.36
CA LEU A 8 -14.24 -53.17 -18.66
C LEU A 8 -13.40 -51.89 -18.69
N LEU A 9 -13.98 -50.77 -19.14
CA LEU A 9 -13.77 -49.41 -18.62
C LEU A 9 -14.47 -48.39 -19.54
N PRO A 10 -15.56 -47.77 -19.04
CA PRO A 10 -15.78 -46.36 -19.36
C PRO A 10 -16.31 -45.63 -18.12
N ASN A 11 -15.44 -45.08 -17.27
CA ASN A 11 -15.91 -44.27 -16.13
C ASN A 11 -14.85 -43.32 -15.54
N PHE A 12 -13.97 -42.75 -16.37
CA PHE A 12 -12.93 -41.82 -15.90
C PHE A 12 -13.14 -40.35 -16.31
N TYR A 13 -14.14 -40.03 -17.13
CA TYR A 13 -14.33 -38.68 -17.67
C TYR A 13 -15.21 -37.75 -16.80
N PHE A 14 -15.89 -38.26 -15.78
CA PHE A 14 -16.86 -37.44 -15.03
C PHE A 14 -16.27 -36.59 -13.89
N ILE A 15 -15.04 -36.88 -13.42
CA ILE A 15 -14.47 -36.19 -12.24
C ILE A 15 -13.77 -34.87 -12.62
N LEU A 16 -13.36 -34.69 -13.88
CA LEU A 16 -12.57 -33.51 -14.28
C LEU A 16 -13.39 -32.21 -14.41
N ALA A 17 -14.72 -32.28 -14.44
CA ALA A 17 -15.58 -31.10 -14.62
C ALA A 17 -15.92 -30.35 -13.31
N LEU A 18 -15.66 -30.93 -12.14
CA LEU A 18 -16.06 -30.36 -10.84
C LEU A 18 -15.00 -29.47 -10.16
N LEU A 19 -13.76 -29.44 -10.67
CA LEU A 19 -12.65 -28.68 -10.07
C LEU A 19 -12.54 -27.22 -10.53
N CYS A 20 -13.38 -26.77 -11.48
CA CYS A 20 -13.31 -25.40 -12.02
C CYS A 20 -14.21 -24.36 -11.33
N LEU A 21 -15.02 -24.76 -10.31
CA LEU A 21 -15.94 -23.82 -9.63
C LEU A 21 -15.39 -23.24 -8.33
N ALA A 22 -14.19 -23.60 -7.89
CA ALA A 22 -13.50 -22.93 -6.79
C ALA A 22 -12.78 -21.65 -7.27
N SER A 23 -13.46 -20.84 -8.09
CA SER A 23 -13.03 -19.47 -8.32
C SER A 23 -13.42 -18.69 -7.07
N CYS A 24 -12.52 -18.62 -6.08
CA CYS A 24 -12.65 -17.71 -4.97
C CYS A 24 -12.79 -16.30 -5.54
N LYS A 25 -14.03 -15.82 -5.62
CA LYS A 25 -14.36 -14.41 -5.76
C LYS A 25 -13.73 -13.75 -4.53
N ARG A 26 -12.49 -13.27 -4.66
CA ARG A 26 -11.88 -12.42 -3.64
C ARG A 26 -12.79 -11.21 -3.56
N ASP A 27 -13.54 -11.11 -2.46
CA ASP A 27 -14.12 -9.83 -2.07
C ASP A 27 -12.97 -8.83 -2.17
N VAL A 28 -13.15 -7.86 -3.08
CA VAL A 28 -12.28 -6.70 -3.15
C VAL A 28 -12.57 -5.98 -1.85
N SER A 29 -11.88 -6.40 -0.79
CA SER A 29 -11.86 -5.77 0.51
C SER A 29 -11.59 -4.31 0.22
N GLU A 30 -12.59 -3.47 0.46
CA GLU A 30 -12.50 -2.03 0.38
C GLU A 30 -11.17 -1.63 1.02
N ALA A 31 -10.31 -0.93 0.27
CA ALA A 31 -8.95 -0.68 0.72
C ALA A 31 -9.02 -0.08 2.14
N PRO A 32 -8.22 -0.58 3.11
CA PRO A 32 -8.34 -0.15 4.49
C PRO A 32 -8.34 1.38 4.54
N HIS A 33 -9.28 1.98 5.25
CA HIS A 33 -9.30 3.43 5.35
C HIS A 33 -8.16 3.86 6.29
N LEU A 34 -7.21 4.65 5.79
CA LEU A 34 -6.15 5.21 6.61
C LEU A 34 -6.77 6.05 7.74
N SER A 35 -6.32 5.84 8.98
CA SER A 35 -6.83 6.54 10.16
C SER A 35 -5.81 7.54 10.73
N LEU A 36 -6.26 8.45 11.59
CA LEU A 36 -5.36 9.35 12.32
C LEU A 36 -4.45 8.59 13.30
N SER A 37 -4.90 7.46 13.86
CA SER A 37 -4.07 6.59 14.72
C SER A 37 -2.93 5.92 13.94
N ASP A 38 -3.17 5.54 12.68
CA ASP A 38 -2.11 5.03 11.81
C ASP A 38 -1.07 6.11 11.55
N VAL A 39 -1.51 7.34 11.23
CA VAL A 39 -0.60 8.47 11.02
C VAL A 39 0.22 8.78 12.27
N ALA A 40 -0.40 8.81 13.46
CA ALA A 40 0.33 9.01 14.71
C ALA A 40 1.38 7.92 14.94
N SER A 41 1.07 6.67 14.60
CA SER A 41 2.02 5.54 14.69
C SER A 41 3.17 5.67 13.68
N ILE A 42 2.89 6.15 12.47
CA ILE A 42 3.91 6.44 11.46
C ILE A 42 4.83 7.56 11.96
N GLU A 43 4.27 8.71 12.34
CA GLU A 43 5.05 9.88 12.79
C GLU A 43 5.94 9.54 14.01
N ALA A 44 5.42 8.73 14.95
CA ALA A 44 6.21 8.24 16.09
C ALA A 44 7.40 7.35 15.66
N HIS A 45 7.31 6.67 14.52
CA HIS A 45 8.39 5.83 13.98
C HIS A 45 9.43 6.63 13.17
N LEU A 46 9.03 7.72 12.49
CA LEU A 46 9.91 8.45 11.57
C LEU A 46 11.11 9.13 12.26
N GLY A 47 11.01 9.46 13.54
CA GLY A 47 12.00 10.31 14.21
C GLY A 47 12.16 11.68 13.53
N PRO A 48 13.29 12.39 13.72
CA PRO A 48 13.55 13.64 13.03
C PRO A 48 13.67 13.43 11.52
N LEU A 49 13.05 14.31 10.71
CA LEU A 49 13.24 14.25 9.27
C LEU A 49 14.69 14.62 8.92
N PRO A 50 15.39 13.83 8.08
CA PRO A 50 16.71 14.21 7.60
C PRO A 50 16.60 15.54 6.85
N GLU A 51 17.37 16.55 7.28
CA GLU A 51 17.49 17.89 6.68
C GLU A 51 16.21 18.76 6.70
N GLY A 52 15.03 18.19 6.92
CA GLY A 52 13.74 18.89 7.05
C GLY A 52 13.47 19.48 8.44
N GLY A 53 14.17 19.02 9.47
CA GLY A 53 13.92 19.46 10.85
C GLY A 53 12.60 18.90 11.41
N PRO A 54 11.96 19.59 12.38
CA PRO A 54 10.80 19.06 13.10
C PRO A 54 9.56 18.95 12.20
N ILE A 55 8.90 17.80 12.24
CA ILE A 55 7.77 17.45 11.35
C ILE A 55 6.54 18.33 11.60
N GLU A 56 6.42 18.92 12.80
CA GLU A 56 5.32 19.77 13.25
C GLU A 56 5.25 21.10 12.48
N LYS A 57 6.38 21.52 11.88
CA LYS A 57 6.46 22.72 11.04
C LYS A 57 5.83 22.54 9.66
N TYR A 58 5.47 21.32 9.29
CA TYR A 58 4.86 21.01 8.01
C TYR A 58 3.33 20.90 8.12
N VAL A 59 2.63 21.22 7.06
CA VAL A 59 1.33 20.60 6.76
C VAL A 59 1.60 19.23 6.13
N ARG A 60 0.92 18.20 6.61
CA ARG A 60 1.24 16.80 6.30
C ARG A 60 0.05 16.13 5.65
N TYR A 61 0.16 15.85 4.35
CA TYR A 61 -0.84 15.14 3.58
C TYR A 61 -0.50 13.66 3.57
N TYR A 62 -1.48 12.81 3.88
CA TYR A 62 -1.33 11.36 3.83
C TYR A 62 -2.41 10.74 2.97
N SER A 63 -2.03 9.71 2.24
CA SER A 63 -2.95 8.84 1.51
C SER A 63 -2.47 7.40 1.62
N GLY A 64 -3.39 6.47 1.88
CA GLY A 64 -3.12 5.04 1.89
C GLY A 64 -3.74 4.35 0.69
N ARG A 65 -3.01 3.43 0.07
CA ARG A 65 -3.51 2.59 -1.03
C ARG A 65 -2.74 1.28 -1.11
N PHE A 66 -3.30 0.30 -1.82
CA PHE A 66 -2.53 -0.87 -2.22
C PHE A 66 -1.64 -0.56 -3.43
N GLU A 67 -0.35 -0.88 -3.33
CA GLU A 67 0.63 -0.89 -4.42
C GLU A 67 1.28 -2.27 -4.45
N ASP A 68 1.20 -2.99 -5.57
CA ASP A 68 1.81 -4.31 -5.74
C ASP A 68 1.46 -5.34 -4.65
N GLY A 69 0.27 -5.22 -4.06
CA GLY A 69 -0.21 -6.09 -2.97
C GLY A 69 0.17 -5.64 -1.56
N GLU A 70 0.95 -4.57 -1.41
CA GLU A 70 1.32 -3.96 -0.14
C GLU A 70 0.43 -2.75 0.16
N TYR A 71 0.00 -2.56 1.42
CA TYR A 71 -0.71 -1.34 1.81
C TYR A 71 0.31 -0.24 2.15
N VAL A 72 0.46 0.70 1.21
CA VAL A 72 1.46 1.77 1.24
C VAL A 72 0.80 3.10 1.56
N VAL A 73 1.36 3.80 2.53
CA VAL A 73 1.03 5.18 2.88
C VAL A 73 2.03 6.11 2.23
N THR A 74 1.53 7.01 1.39
CA THR A 74 2.30 8.11 0.81
C THR A 74 2.05 9.38 1.63
N GLY A 75 3.13 10.01 2.10
CA GLY A 75 3.11 11.29 2.78
C GLY A 75 3.72 12.40 1.92
N VAL A 76 3.12 13.58 1.89
CA VAL A 76 3.70 14.80 1.30
C VAL A 76 3.64 15.91 2.34
N PHE A 77 4.81 16.39 2.75
CA PHE A 77 4.95 17.39 3.81
C PHE A 77 5.39 18.71 3.20
N LEU A 78 4.59 19.76 3.39
CA LEU A 78 4.88 21.10 2.88
C LEU A 78 5.14 22.04 4.06
N ARG A 79 6.24 22.80 4.01
CA ARG A 79 6.57 23.78 5.05
C ARG A 79 5.68 25.03 4.97
N GLU A 80 5.11 25.29 3.81
CA GLU A 80 4.18 26.39 3.59
C GLU A 80 2.73 25.96 3.86
N GLY A 81 1.97 26.85 4.52
CA GLY A 81 0.56 26.65 4.82
C GLY A 81 0.27 26.37 6.30
N PRO A 82 -1.03 26.22 6.65
CA PRO A 82 -1.43 25.96 8.03
C PRO A 82 -1.03 24.54 8.44
N SER A 83 -0.29 24.44 9.55
CA SER A 83 0.18 23.16 10.09
C SER A 83 -0.97 22.19 10.39
N GLY A 84 -0.63 20.90 10.42
CA GLY A 84 -1.54 19.82 10.79
C GLY A 84 -1.61 18.70 9.76
N ILE A 85 -2.44 17.70 10.06
CA ILE A 85 -2.58 16.47 9.28
C ILE A 85 -3.77 16.60 8.33
N ARG A 86 -3.63 16.08 7.11
CA ARG A 86 -4.68 15.99 6.10
C ARG A 86 -4.71 14.57 5.54
N LEU A 87 -5.77 13.82 5.82
CA LEU A 87 -6.03 12.53 5.18
C LEU A 87 -6.78 12.81 3.88
N VAL A 88 -6.21 12.42 2.75
CA VAL A 88 -6.77 12.70 1.42
C VAL A 88 -6.70 11.47 0.53
N SER A 89 -7.53 11.43 -0.51
CA SER A 89 -7.36 10.46 -1.59
C SER A 89 -6.08 10.73 -2.37
N TYR A 90 -5.54 9.70 -3.02
CA TYR A 90 -4.21 9.78 -3.65
C TYR A 90 -4.14 10.86 -4.75
N ASP A 91 -5.22 11.05 -5.50
CA ASP A 91 -5.36 12.09 -6.54
C ASP A 91 -5.41 13.52 -5.99
N LYS A 92 -5.54 13.67 -4.67
CA LYS A 92 -5.53 14.96 -3.96
C LYS A 92 -4.23 15.23 -3.21
N LEU A 93 -3.25 14.33 -3.30
CA LEU A 93 -1.91 14.63 -2.80
C LEU A 93 -1.30 15.80 -3.58
N PRO A 94 -0.64 16.75 -2.90
CA PRO A 94 0.09 17.81 -3.59
C PRO A 94 1.15 17.22 -4.52
N VAL A 95 1.14 17.64 -5.78
CA VAL A 95 2.18 17.28 -6.76
C VAL A 95 3.18 18.42 -6.80
N VAL A 96 4.34 18.21 -6.19
CA VAL A 96 5.39 19.23 -6.09
C VAL A 96 6.73 18.61 -6.49
N PHE A 97 7.36 19.16 -7.53
CA PHE A 97 8.57 18.60 -8.14
C PHE A 97 9.88 19.14 -7.55
N ASP A 98 9.84 20.37 -7.03
CA ASP A 98 11.01 21.07 -6.48
C ASP A 98 10.59 21.92 -5.26
N GLY A 99 11.53 22.18 -4.36
CA GLY A 99 11.28 22.83 -3.07
C GLY A 99 12.27 22.44 -1.97
N GLY A 100 13.28 21.61 -2.28
CA GLY A 100 14.24 21.08 -1.33
C GLY A 100 13.53 20.45 -0.13
N CYS A 101 14.08 20.66 1.07
CA CYS A 101 13.47 20.13 2.29
C CYS A 101 12.26 20.94 2.79
N SER A 102 11.81 21.98 2.09
CA SER A 102 10.49 22.56 2.32
C SER A 102 9.37 21.67 1.78
N VAL A 103 9.71 20.64 0.99
CA VAL A 103 8.80 19.64 0.44
C VAL A 103 9.39 18.24 0.64
N VAL A 104 8.83 17.47 1.57
CA VAL A 104 9.31 16.10 1.86
C VAL A 104 8.29 15.08 1.37
N THR A 105 8.76 14.07 0.65
CA THR A 105 7.94 12.90 0.27
C THR A 105 8.34 11.70 1.11
N LEU A 106 7.34 11.03 1.68
CA LEU A 106 7.45 9.78 2.44
C LEU A 106 6.71 8.66 1.70
N LYS A 107 7.29 7.47 1.66
CA LYS A 107 6.54 6.22 1.49
C LYS A 107 6.79 5.28 2.65
N TYR A 108 5.71 4.73 3.19
CA TYR A 108 5.70 3.86 4.34
C TYR A 108 4.81 2.65 4.07
N GLU A 109 5.31 1.45 4.34
CA GLU A 109 4.49 0.23 4.28
C GLU A 109 3.88 -0.03 5.66
N LEU A 110 2.55 0.04 5.76
CA LEU A 110 1.87 0.08 7.06
C LEU A 110 1.99 -1.26 7.81
N ASN A 111 1.88 -2.37 7.10
CA ASN A 111 1.84 -3.72 7.69
C ASN A 111 3.20 -4.12 8.27
N THR A 112 4.28 -3.92 7.50
CA THR A 112 5.65 -4.26 7.91
C THR A 112 6.31 -3.16 8.72
N ARG A 113 5.67 -1.98 8.79
CA ARG A 113 6.19 -0.77 9.43
C ARG A 113 7.51 -0.30 8.82
N VAL A 114 7.72 -0.52 7.53
CA VAL A 114 8.97 -0.17 6.86
C VAL A 114 8.85 1.20 6.19
N VAL A 115 9.79 2.10 6.51
CA VAL A 115 10.02 3.31 5.73
C VAL A 115 10.67 2.90 4.40
N LYS A 116 9.91 2.98 3.29
CA LYS A 116 10.45 2.66 1.96
C LYS A 116 11.37 3.78 1.48
N TYR A 117 10.98 5.04 1.69
CA TYR A 117 11.86 6.20 1.53
C TYR A 117 11.32 7.45 2.23
N ILE A 118 12.24 8.36 2.57
CA ILE A 118 11.97 9.76 2.93
C ILE A 118 12.95 10.60 2.12
N ARG A 119 12.47 11.60 1.40
CA ARG A 119 13.34 12.48 0.61
C ARG A 119 12.82 13.91 0.53
N CYS A 120 13.75 14.85 0.43
CA CYS A 120 13.47 16.22 0.01
C CYS A 120 13.25 16.25 -1.51
N ASN A 121 12.29 17.04 -1.99
CA ASN A 121 12.01 17.15 -3.43
C ASN A 121 12.86 18.27 -4.03
N GLY A 122 13.89 17.92 -4.80
CA GLY A 122 14.79 18.87 -5.46
C GLY A 122 16.18 18.95 -4.81
N VAL A 123 17.01 19.86 -5.30
CA VAL A 123 18.34 20.16 -4.75
C VAL A 123 18.21 21.41 -3.90
N ALA A 124 18.51 21.31 -2.60
CA ALA A 124 18.54 22.45 -1.69
C ALA A 124 19.86 23.21 -1.80
#